data_AF-A0A2S9GDB4-F1
#
_entry.id   AF-A0A2S9GDB4-F1
#
_cell.length_a   1.000
_cell.length_b   1.000
_cell.length_c   1.000
_cell.angle_alpha   90.00
_cell.angle_beta   90.00
_cell.angle_gamma   90.00
#
_symmetry.space_group_name_H-M   'P 1'
#
loop_
_entity.id
_entity.type
_entity.pdbx_description
1 polymer ?
#
loop_
_entity_poly.entity_id
_entity_poly.type
_entity_poly.pdbx_seq_one_letter_code
_entity_poly.pdbx_strand_id
1 'polypeptide(L)'
;DTGPLTKLRMETIDDETTTACADFIRRQNEADTPFFVWMNMTHMHFRTHTKPESRGQAGRWQSPYHDTMVDHDGHVGTLLDLLD
;
A
#
# COMPACT_ATOMS: atom_id res chain seq x y z
N ASP A 1 -4.62 3.60 17.83
CA ASP A 1 -5.18 2.28 17.46
C ASP A 1 -6.34 2.51 16.50
N THR A 2 -6.23 1.99 15.28
CA THR A 2 -7.23 2.15 14.19
C THR A 2 -8.33 1.08 14.25
N GLY A 3 -8.32 0.21 15.26
CA GLY A 3 -9.24 -0.93 15.38
C GLY A 3 -8.71 -2.20 14.71
N PRO A 4 -9.48 -3.30 14.79
CA PRO A 4 -9.04 -4.62 14.34
C PRO A 4 -8.87 -4.69 12.82
N LEU A 5 -7.92 -5.53 12.39
CA LEU A 5 -7.72 -5.85 10.97
C LEU A 5 -8.72 -6.93 10.54
N THR A 6 -9.89 -6.50 10.07
CA THR A 6 -10.91 -7.39 9.51
C THR A 6 -10.58 -7.78 8.07
N LYS A 7 -11.19 -8.86 7.56
CA LYS A 7 -11.05 -9.26 6.15
C LYS A 7 -11.40 -8.12 5.17
N LEU A 8 -12.43 -7.35 5.48
CA LEU A 8 -12.83 -6.20 4.66
C LEU A 8 -11.74 -5.12 4.66
N ARG A 9 -11.15 -4.84 5.82
CA ARG A 9 -10.08 -3.84 5.93
C ARG A 9 -8.78 -4.28 5.29
N MET A 10 -8.51 -5.58 5.22
CA MET A 10 -7.36 -6.12 4.49
C MET A 10 -7.39 -5.81 2.99
N GLU A 11 -8.54 -5.43 2.42
CA GLU A 11 -8.62 -5.00 1.02
C GLU A 11 -7.88 -3.67 0.80
N THR A 12 -7.86 -2.77 1.81
CA THR A 12 -7.32 -1.40 1.68
C THR A 12 -6.24 -1.05 2.71
N ILE A 13 -5.80 -2.00 3.54
CA ILE A 13 -4.86 -1.73 4.64
C ILE A 13 -3.52 -1.15 4.17
N ASP A 14 -3.04 -1.58 3.00
CA ASP A 14 -1.80 -1.06 2.42
C ASP A 14 -1.97 0.39 1.93
N ASP A 15 -3.18 0.81 1.55
CA ASP A 15 -3.47 2.23 1.24
C ASP A 15 -3.39 3.09 2.51
N GLU A 16 -3.98 2.59 3.60
CA GLU A 16 -3.99 3.29 4.90
C GLU A 16 -2.55 3.48 5.41
N THR A 17 -1.76 2.41 5.37
CA THR A 17 -0.36 2.45 5.85
C THR A 17 0.53 3.27 4.92
N THR A 18 0.32 3.21 3.60
CA THR A 18 1.07 4.02 2.62
C THR A 18 0.75 5.51 2.79
N THR A 19 -0.51 5.86 3.02
CA THR A 19 -0.92 7.25 3.30
C THR A 19 -0.27 7.76 4.59
N ALA A 20 -0.32 6.98 5.67
CA ALA A 20 0.30 7.35 6.95
C ALA A 20 1.84 7.48 6.85
N CYS A 21 2.46 6.61 6.06
CA CYS A 21 3.88 6.67 5.72
C CYS A 21 4.22 7.98 5.00
N ALA A 22 3.48 8.32 3.94
CA ALA A 22 3.65 9.56 3.19
C ALA A 22 3.49 10.79 4.08
N ASP A 23 2.48 10.82 4.94
CA ASP A 23 2.25 11.93 5.87
C ASP A 23 3.35 12.06 6.92
N PHE A 24 3.95 10.96 7.36
CA PHE A 24 5.14 11.01 8.22
C PHE A 24 6.31 11.63 7.47
N ILE A 25 6.61 11.16 6.26
CA ILE A 25 7.71 11.67 5.43
C ILE A 25 7.56 13.19 5.21
N ARG A 26 6.37 13.66 4.82
CA ARG A 26 6.11 15.09 4.62
C ARG A 26 6.38 15.92 5.86
N ARG A 27 5.88 15.50 7.03
CA ARG A 27 6.10 16.24 8.29
C ARG A 27 7.57 16.29 8.71
N GLN A 28 8.32 15.21 8.48
CA GLN A 28 9.74 15.19 8.82
C GLN A 28 10.56 16.06 7.85
N ASN A 29 10.20 16.05 6.57
CA ASN A 29 10.80 16.93 5.57
C ASN A 29 10.51 18.41 5.88
N GLU A 30 9.27 18.77 6.20
CA GLU A 30 8.89 20.13 6.61
C GLU A 30 9.61 20.60 7.89
N ALA A 31 9.99 19.66 8.76
CA ALA A 31 10.73 19.92 9.99
C ALA A 31 12.26 19.84 9.81
N ASP A 32 12.77 19.74 8.57
CA ASP A 32 14.20 19.56 8.24
C ASP A 32 14.89 18.46 9.07
N THR A 33 14.15 17.40 9.40
CA THR A 33 14.61 16.34 10.28
C THR A 33 14.89 15.08 9.46
N PRO A 34 16.14 14.55 9.47
CA PRO A 34 16.43 13.26 8.85
C PRO A 34 15.52 12.17 9.42
N PHE A 35 14.97 11.36 8.53
CA PHE A 35 14.02 10.31 8.90
C PHE A 35 14.45 8.95 8.38
N PHE A 36 13.92 7.92 9.02
CA PHE A 36 13.99 6.54 8.57
C PHE A 36 12.58 5.97 8.56
N VAL A 37 12.22 5.31 7.47
CA VAL A 37 10.93 4.65 7.31
C VAL A 37 11.16 3.19 6.94
N TRP A 38 10.47 2.31 7.65
CA TRP A 38 10.37 0.90 7.35
C TRP A 38 8.92 0.60 6.97
N MET A 39 8.65 0.65 5.66
CA MET A 39 7.30 0.49 5.13
C MET A 39 7.03 -0.98 4.80
N ASN A 40 6.11 -1.59 5.55
CA ASN A 40 5.78 -3.01 5.44
C ASN A 40 4.40 -3.20 4.85
N MET A 41 4.35 -3.34 3.54
CA MET A 41 3.14 -3.73 2.83
C MET A 41 2.77 -5.17 3.16
N THR A 42 1.47 -5.46 3.17
CA THR A 42 0.91 -6.77 3.55
C THR A 42 0.40 -7.55 2.35
N HIS A 43 0.16 -6.89 1.21
CA HIS A 43 -0.12 -7.52 -0.05
C HIS A 43 0.92 -8.63 -0.33
N MET A 44 0.43 -9.73 -0.89
CA MET A 44 1.16 -10.99 -1.15
C MET A 44 1.39 -11.91 0.04
N HIS A 45 1.14 -11.48 1.27
CA HIS A 45 1.14 -12.39 2.42
C HIS A 45 -0.06 -13.34 2.39
N PHE A 46 0.06 -14.51 3.03
CA PHE A 46 -0.96 -15.55 3.00
C PHE A 46 -2.31 -15.05 3.52
N ARG A 47 -3.32 -15.29 2.66
CA ARG A 47 -4.61 -14.63 2.48
C ARG A 47 -4.51 -13.19 1.96
N THR A 48 -4.46 -13.10 0.64
CA THR A 48 -4.58 -11.85 -0.11
C THR A 48 -6.06 -11.56 -0.43
N HIS A 49 -6.50 -10.35 -0.12
CA HIS A 49 -7.87 -9.88 -0.38
C HIS A 49 -7.83 -8.75 -1.41
N THR A 50 -8.02 -9.13 -2.67
CA THR A 50 -8.01 -8.18 -3.80
C THR A 50 -9.25 -7.29 -3.77
N LYS A 51 -9.02 -5.97 -3.81
CA LYS A 51 -10.05 -4.94 -3.95
C LYS A 51 -10.95 -5.25 -5.16
N PRO A 52 -12.28 -5.09 -5.05
CA PRO A 52 -13.18 -5.34 -6.18
C PRO A 52 -12.82 -4.55 -7.44
N GLU A 53 -12.42 -3.28 -7.30
CA GLU A 53 -12.08 -2.35 -8.38
C GLU A 53 -10.75 -2.69 -9.09
N SER A 54 -9.82 -3.35 -8.40
CA SER A 54 -8.53 -3.76 -8.94
C SER A 54 -8.61 -5.03 -9.80
N ARG A 55 -9.73 -5.76 -9.78
CA ARG A 55 -9.84 -7.07 -10.45
C ARG A 55 -9.78 -6.97 -11.96
N GLY A 56 -8.91 -7.75 -12.57
CA GLY A 56 -8.70 -7.82 -14.01
C GLY A 56 -7.66 -6.84 -14.55
N GLN A 57 -7.04 -5.99 -13.71
CA GLN A 57 -6.03 -5.02 -14.14
C GLN A 57 -4.75 -5.70 -14.64
N ALA A 58 -4.39 -6.86 -14.11
CA ALA A 58 -3.24 -7.63 -14.56
C ALA A 58 -3.49 -8.33 -15.91
N GLY A 59 -4.72 -8.29 -16.42
CA GLY A 59 -5.11 -8.81 -17.73
C GLY A 59 -5.90 -10.12 -17.68
N ARG A 60 -6.52 -10.47 -18.82
CA ARG A 60 -7.51 -11.56 -18.95
C ARG A 60 -7.09 -12.92 -18.38
N TRP A 61 -5.81 -13.27 -18.49
CA TRP A 61 -5.29 -14.59 -18.10
C TRP A 61 -4.65 -14.62 -16.71
N GLN A 62 -4.73 -13.51 -15.98
CA GLN A 62 -4.15 -13.39 -14.66
C GLN A 62 -5.17 -13.61 -13.55
N SER A 63 -4.66 -14.03 -12.39
CA SER A 63 -5.47 -14.22 -11.18
C SER A 63 -5.55 -12.93 -10.34
N PRO A 64 -6.52 -12.82 -9.40
CA PRO A 64 -6.60 -11.69 -8.47
C PRO A 64 -5.34 -11.43 -7.65
N TYR A 65 -4.50 -12.44 -7.46
CA TYR A 65 -3.19 -12.26 -6.83
C TYR A 65 -2.30 -11.30 -7.64
N HIS A 66 -2.28 -11.43 -8.97
CA HIS A 66 -1.53 -10.55 -9.84
C HIS A 66 -2.12 -9.14 -9.86
N ASP A 67 -3.45 -9.02 -9.80
CA ASP A 67 -4.09 -7.71 -9.66
C ASP A 67 -3.59 -6.99 -8.40
N THR A 68 -3.48 -7.70 -7.29
CA THR A 68 -2.96 -7.13 -6.04
C THR A 68 -1.44 -6.90 -6.06
N MET A 69 -0.68 -7.59 -6.91
CA MET A 69 0.73 -7.23 -7.17
C MET A 69 0.85 -5.88 -7.88
N VAL A 70 -0.07 -5.56 -8.80
CA VAL A 70 -0.10 -4.25 -9.45
C VAL A 70 -0.44 -3.15 -8.44
N ASP A 71 -1.38 -3.40 -7.52
CA ASP A 71 -1.67 -2.45 -6.43
C ASP A 71 -0.43 -2.19 -5.56
N HIS A 72 0.29 -3.27 -5.19
CA HIS A 72 1.53 -3.18 -4.42
C HIS A 72 2.62 -2.36 -5.15
N ASP A 73 2.82 -2.59 -6.44
CA ASP A 73 3.75 -1.82 -7.27
C ASP A 73 3.35 -0.34 -7.33
N GLY A 74 2.05 -0.04 -7.45
CA GLY A 74 1.54 1.33 -7.42
C GLY A 74 1.82 2.06 -6.09
N HIS A 75 1.79 1.36 -4.95
CA HIS A 75 2.17 1.94 -3.66
C HIS A 75 3.66 2.28 -3.60
N VAL A 76 4.52 1.43 -4.16
CA VAL A 76 5.96 1.71 -4.28
C VAL A 76 6.17 2.96 -5.14
N GLY A 77 5.53 3.04 -6.30
CA GLY A 77 5.57 4.21 -7.18
C GLY A 77 5.15 5.50 -6.45
N THR A 78 4.04 5.45 -5.71
CA THR A 78 3.54 6.60 -4.93
C THR A 78 4.56 7.10 -3.90
N LEU A 79 5.29 6.20 -3.25
CA LEU A 79 6.32 6.60 -2.27
C LEU A 79 7.59 7.09 -2.93
N LEU A 80 7.96 6.58 -4.10
CA LEU A 80 9.11 7.09 -4.85
C LEU A 80 8.83 8.50 -5.38
N ASP A 81 7.65 8.74 -5.97
CA ASP A 81 7.23 10.07 -6.43
C ASP A 81 7.19 11.12 -5.30
N LEU A 82 7.01 10.68 -4.05
CA LEU A 82 7.07 11.56 -2.87
C LEU A 82 8.50 11.93 -2.46
N LEU A 83 9.47 11.07 -2.75
CA LEU A 83 10.88 11.24 -2.39
C LEU A 83 11.67 12.03 -3.45
N ASP A 84 11.17 12.09 -4.68
CA ASP A 84 11.71 12.89 -5.79
C ASP A 84 11.44 14.41 -5.61
#